data_AF-A0A821NTM4-F1
#
_entry.id   AF-A0A821NTM4-F1
#
_cell.length_a   1.000
_cell.length_b   1.000
_cell.length_c   1.000
_cell.angle_alpha   90.00
_cell.angle_beta   90.00
_cell.angle_gamma   90.00
#
_symmetry.space_group_name_H-M   'P 1'
#
loop_
_entity.id
_entity.type
_entity.pdbx_description
1 polymer ?
#
loop_
_entity_poly.entity_id
_entity_poly.type
_entity_poly.pdbx_seq_one_letter_code
_entity_poly.pdbx_strand_id
1 'polypeptide(L)'
;LILRDRVQLSKCGHRQCQTCLNAEQETTIKCRQCHSETSLTDIVVDRGFKNDMKSLDIDCSFCQWTGILNNYQKHLDQSHLNLKCEYRGE
;
A
#
# COMPACT_ATOMS: atom_id res chain seq x y z
N LEU A 1 -6.71 -4.17 -3.12
CA LEU A 1 -5.41 -3.52 -3.43
C LEU A 1 -5.13 -2.49 -2.34
N ILE A 2 -4.19 -2.75 -1.44
CA ILE A 2 -3.85 -1.86 -0.31
C ILE A 2 -2.68 -0.97 -0.74
N LEU A 3 -2.85 0.35 -0.71
CA LEU A 3 -1.78 1.29 -1.08
C LEU A 3 -0.80 1.45 0.09
N ARG A 4 0.44 0.97 -0.04
CA ARG A 4 1.51 1.23 0.93
C ARG A 4 2.20 2.56 0.63
N ASP A 5 2.44 3.37 1.66
CA ASP A 5 3.15 4.65 1.56
C ASP A 5 2.59 5.53 0.44
N ARG A 6 1.32 5.92 0.60
CA ARG A 6 0.55 6.63 -0.43
C ARG A 6 1.15 8.00 -0.73
N VAL A 7 1.32 8.26 -2.01
CA VAL A 7 1.69 9.57 -2.57
C VAL A 7 0.65 10.03 -3.56
N GLN A 8 0.50 11.35 -3.67
CA GLN A 8 -0.39 12.00 -4.62
C GLN A 8 0.45 12.75 -5.66
N LEU A 9 0.12 12.52 -6.93
CA LEU A 9 0.71 13.26 -8.05
C LEU A 9 0.00 14.61 -8.18
N SER A 10 0.66 15.72 -7.88
CA SER A 10 0.00 17.04 -7.81
C SER A 10 -0.60 17.49 -9.14
N LYS A 11 -0.01 17.07 -10.27
CA LYS A 11 -0.51 17.42 -11.61
C LYS A 11 -1.85 16.78 -11.98
N CYS A 12 -2.12 15.56 -11.53
CA CYS A 12 -3.33 14.82 -11.93
C CYS A 12 -4.20 14.34 -10.77
N GLY A 13 -3.79 14.57 -9.52
CA GLY A 13 -4.53 14.22 -8.31
C GLY A 13 -4.60 12.71 -8.00
N HIS A 14 -4.03 11.87 -8.86
CA HIS A 14 -4.04 10.41 -8.69
C HIS A 14 -3.08 9.95 -7.58
N ARG A 15 -3.48 8.87 -6.91
CA ARG A 15 -2.80 8.33 -5.73
C ARG A 15 -2.19 6.97 -6.02
N GLN A 16 -0.93 6.79 -5.62
CA GLN A 16 -0.13 5.60 -5.90
C GLN A 16 0.73 5.25 -4.68
N CYS A 17 1.29 4.04 -4.62
CA CYS A 17 2.29 3.70 -3.60
C CYS A 17 3.63 4.35 -3.97
N GLN A 18 4.34 4.90 -3.00
CA GLN A 18 5.69 5.41 -3.20
C GLN A 18 6.63 4.32 -3.75
N THR A 19 6.50 3.08 -3.28
CA THR A 19 7.29 1.94 -3.80
C THR A 19 6.89 1.50 -5.20
N CYS A 20 5.71 1.87 -5.70
CA CYS A 20 5.32 1.61 -7.09
C CYS A 20 5.85 2.68 -8.06
N LEU A 21 6.36 3.78 -7.52
CA LEU A 21 7.12 4.77 -8.27
C LEU A 21 8.57 4.31 -8.34
N ASN A 22 9.01 3.84 -9.51
CA ASN A 22 10.43 3.61 -9.77
C ASN A 22 11.14 4.95 -9.97
N ALA A 23 11.38 5.66 -8.88
CA ALA A 23 11.92 7.02 -8.89
C ALA A 23 13.46 7.08 -8.95
N GLU A 24 14.14 5.95 -8.76
CA GLU A 24 15.59 5.94 -8.50
C GLU A 24 16.45 6.37 -9.71
N GLN A 25 15.89 6.42 -10.91
CA GLN A 25 16.63 6.77 -12.14
C GLN A 25 15.96 7.82 -13.03
N GLU A 26 14.72 8.24 -12.75
CA GLU A 26 13.95 9.13 -13.63
C GLU A 26 13.63 10.46 -12.94
N THR A 27 13.81 11.59 -13.64
CA THR A 27 13.47 12.93 -13.13
C THR A 27 11.95 13.20 -13.15
N THR A 28 11.22 12.42 -13.94
CA THR A 28 9.77 12.48 -14.09
C THR A 28 9.16 11.10 -13.92
N ILE A 29 7.92 11.05 -13.44
CA ILE A 29 7.14 9.83 -13.31
C ILE A 29 5.85 9.95 -14.09
N LYS A 30 5.53 8.88 -14.80
CA LYS A 30 4.27 8.73 -15.51
C LYS A 30 3.19 8.16 -14.60
N CYS A 31 2.06 8.85 -14.51
CA CYS A 31 0.90 8.34 -13.79
C CYS A 31 0.37 7.06 -14.48
N ARG A 32 0.29 5.94 -13.77
CA ARG A 32 -0.29 4.69 -14.32
C ARG A 32 -1.79 4.73 -14.61
N GLN A 33 -2.53 5.74 -14.12
CA GLN A 33 -3.98 5.84 -14.32
C GLN A 33 -4.34 6.70 -15.54
N CYS A 34 -3.73 7.88 -15.66
CA CYS A 34 -4.05 8.83 -16.74
C CYS A 34 -2.88 9.11 -17.68
N HIS A 35 -1.73 8.47 -17.47
CA HIS A 35 -0.53 8.59 -18.28
C HIS A 35 0.10 9.99 -18.32
N SER A 36 -0.38 10.92 -17.47
CA SER A 36 0.22 12.25 -17.31
C SER A 36 1.59 12.17 -16.66
N GLU A 37 2.51 12.97 -17.17
CA GLU A 37 3.88 13.07 -16.65
C GLU A 37 3.98 14.12 -15.54
N THR A 38 4.55 13.73 -14.41
CA THR A 38 4.68 14.54 -13.19
C THR A 38 6.13 14.53 -12.73
N SER A 39 6.69 15.67 -12.36
CA SER A 39 8.05 15.75 -11.81
C SER A 39 8.10 15.13 -10.41
N LEU A 40 9.25 14.58 -10.02
CA LEU A 40 9.44 14.07 -8.65
C LEU A 40 9.16 15.11 -7.56
N THR A 41 9.43 16.38 -7.85
CA THR A 41 9.16 17.52 -6.95
C THR A 41 7.67 17.80 -6.74
N ASP A 42 6.82 17.36 -7.67
CA ASP A 42 5.37 17.54 -7.64
C ASP A 42 4.65 16.36 -6.94
N ILE A 43 5.40 15.51 -6.24
CA ILE A 43 4.87 14.35 -5.53
C ILE A 43 4.72 14.69 -4.06
N VAL A 44 3.48 14.64 -3.58
CA VAL A 44 3.15 14.97 -2.19
C VAL A 44 2.84 13.68 -1.44
N VAL A 45 3.52 13.48 -0.31
CA VAL A 45 3.22 12.35 0.59
C VAL A 45 1.88 12.59 1.27
N ASP A 46 0.95 11.65 1.11
CA ASP A 46 -0.38 11.71 1.72
C ASP A 46 -0.30 11.22 3.18
N ARG A 47 0.06 12.13 4.08
CA ARG A 47 0.29 11.81 5.51
C ARG A 47 -1.01 11.48 6.26
N GLY A 48 -2.15 11.97 5.80
CA GLY A 48 -3.46 11.71 6.44
C GLY A 48 -3.90 10.25 6.26
N PHE A 49 -3.58 9.67 5.11
CA PHE A 49 -4.03 8.34 4.73
C PHE A 49 -3.53 7.19 5.63
N LYS A 50 -2.37 7.36 6.30
CA LYS A 50 -1.80 6.31 7.14
C LYS A 50 -2.71 5.95 8.32
N ASN A 51 -3.48 6.91 8.84
CA ASN A 51 -4.41 6.66 9.92
C ASN A 51 -5.70 6.01 9.43
N ASP A 52 -6.23 6.44 8.28
CA ASP A 52 -7.43 5.83 7.69
C ASP A 52 -7.19 4.36 7.32
N MET A 53 -6.01 4.03 6.77
CA MET A 53 -5.65 2.64 6.46
C MET A 53 -5.61 1.74 7.68
N LYS A 54 -5.06 2.24 8.78
CA LYS A 54 -4.88 1.45 10.01
C LYS A 54 -6.21 0.96 10.58
N SER A 55 -7.28 1.71 10.34
CA SER A 55 -8.63 1.41 10.81
C SER A 55 -9.47 0.59 9.85
N LEU A 56 -8.93 0.17 8.70
CA LEU A 56 -9.67 -0.68 7.76
C LEU A 56 -9.86 -2.07 8.32
N ASP A 57 -11.11 -2.52 8.37
CA ASP A 57 -11.44 -3.91 8.64
C ASP A 57 -10.98 -4.80 7.48
N ILE A 58 -10.31 -5.90 7.82
CA ILE A 58 -9.79 -6.89 6.89
C ILE A 58 -10.07 -8.30 7.40
N ASP A 59 -10.11 -9.25 6.47
CA ASP A 59 -10.01 -10.68 6.73
C ASP A 59 -8.55 -11.16 6.58
N CYS A 60 -8.17 -12.18 7.35
CA CYS A 60 -6.93 -12.90 7.11
C CYS A 60 -7.14 -13.91 5.98
N SER A 61 -6.26 -13.88 4.97
CA SER A 61 -6.34 -14.83 3.85
C SER A 61 -5.98 -16.28 4.21
N PHE A 62 -5.53 -16.53 5.45
CA PHE A 62 -5.03 -17.85 5.88
C PHE A 62 -5.86 -18.48 7.00
N CYS A 63 -6.75 -17.73 7.65
CA CYS A 63 -7.60 -18.25 8.71
C CYS A 63 -8.87 -17.41 8.87
N GLN A 64 -9.74 -17.76 9.81
CA GLN A 64 -11.02 -17.06 10.04
C GLN A 64 -10.89 -15.74 10.81
N TRP A 65 -9.66 -15.28 11.06
CA TRP A 65 -9.45 -14.03 11.79
C TRP A 65 -9.92 -12.83 10.96
N THR A 66 -10.63 -11.91 11.62
CA THR A 66 -11.05 -10.62 11.08
C THR A 66 -10.70 -9.52 12.08
N GLY A 67 -10.37 -8.34 11.59
CA GLY A 67 -10.06 -7.18 12.43
C GLY A 67 -9.39 -6.05 11.65
N ILE A 68 -8.94 -5.01 12.35
CA ILE A 68 -8.35 -3.86 11.69
C ILE A 68 -6.92 -4.13 11.17
N LEU A 69 -6.57 -3.53 10.03
CA LEU A 69 -5.28 -3.67 9.36
C LEU A 69 -4.09 -3.39 10.30
N ASN A 70 -4.22 -2.44 11.23
CA ASN A 70 -3.18 -2.12 12.21
C ASN A 70 -2.81 -3.30 13.12
N ASN A 71 -3.76 -4.21 13.39
CA ASN A 71 -3.54 -5.39 14.21
C ASN A 71 -3.12 -6.62 13.40
N TYR A 72 -3.12 -6.52 12.07
CA TYR A 72 -2.87 -7.66 11.19
C TYR A 72 -1.46 -8.24 11.36
N GLN A 73 -0.43 -7.39 11.46
CA GLN A 73 0.94 -7.87 11.66
C GLN A 73 1.08 -8.62 12.98
N LYS A 74 0.45 -8.12 14.05
CA LYS A 74 0.42 -8.81 15.34
C LYS A 74 -0.28 -10.15 15.24
N HIS A 75 -1.38 -10.23 14.50
CA HIS A 75 -2.05 -11.50 14.21
C HIS A 75 -1.15 -12.47 13.44
N LEU A 76 -0.44 -12.00 12.39
CA LEU A 76 0.51 -12.79 11.63
C LEU A 76 1.61 -13.38 12.52
N ASP A 77 2.24 -12.55 13.35
CA ASP A 77 3.21 -13.02 14.33
C ASP A 77 2.56 -14.06 15.26
N GLN A 78 1.48 -13.73 15.97
CA GLN A 78 0.96 -14.62 17.02
C GLN A 78 0.33 -15.92 16.52
N SER A 79 -0.32 -15.90 15.36
CA SER A 79 -1.10 -17.04 14.84
C SER A 79 -0.39 -17.81 13.73
N HIS A 80 0.60 -17.21 13.05
CA HIS A 80 1.27 -17.82 11.89
C HIS A 80 2.79 -17.99 12.07
N LEU A 81 3.38 -17.65 13.23
CA LEU A 81 4.82 -17.87 13.53
C LEU A 81 5.30 -19.33 13.38
N ASN A 82 4.40 -20.32 13.42
CA ASN A 82 4.73 -21.75 13.31
C ASN A 82 4.11 -22.48 12.12
N LEU A 83 3.34 -21.80 11.27
CA LEU A 83 2.88 -22.37 10.02
C LEU A 83 3.93 -22.04 8.97
N LYS A 84 4.70 -23.04 8.54
CA LYS A 84 5.36 -22.97 7.22
C LYS A 84 4.25 -22.65 6.23
N CYS A 85 4.21 -21.39 5.82
CA CYS A 85 3.12 -20.84 5.03
C CYS A 85 3.18 -21.44 3.63
N GLU A 86 2.52 -22.58 3.45
CA GLU A 86 2.29 -23.15 2.12
C GLU A 86 1.09 -22.40 1.53
N TYR A 87 1.41 -21.41 0.69
CA TYR A 87 0.46 -20.69 -0.15
C TYR A 87 -0.44 -21.70 -0.87
N ARG A 88 -1.70 -21.82 -0.46
CA ARG A 88 -2.74 -22.45 -1.28
C ARG A 88 -3.21 -21.41 -2.29
N GLY A 89 -2.42 -21.27 -3.34
CA GLY A 89 -2.90 -20.68 -4.59
C GLY A 89 -3.88 -21.65 -5.22
N GLU A 90 -5.10 -21.17 -5.43
CA GLU A 90 -5.99 -21.72 -6.45
C GLU A 90 -5.38 -21.54 -7.85
#